data_AF-A0A5B8XVD4-F1
#
_entry.id   AF-A0A5B8XVD4-F1
#
_cell.length_a   1.000
_cell.length_b   1.000
_cell.length_c   1.000
_cell.angle_alpha   90.00
_cell.angle_beta   90.00
_cell.angle_gamma   90.00
#
_symmetry.space_group_name_H-M   'P 1'
#
loop_
_entity.id
_entity.type
_entity.pdbx_description
1 polymer ?
#
loop_
_entity_poly.entity_id
_entity_poly.type
_entity_poly.pdbx_seq_one_letter_code
_entity_poly.pdbx_strand_id
1 'polypeptide(L)'
;MADMDPADTSSDMDSCGTKLFGTPAPNTGLSSDQCGPTCGCPGLEKVGTIPTPEMIANVGSFELNAPFEEILEDPYQMPAPDPAPEGTVCAALIEGTSYSLQTFSSTEVALSDGYIVTHFGACGACSPLQDLAVYMENPDLTTPVRECGLKSISDGEEAARECIRDLGFTEPCAQIWFYNTRHTRQECLEPCLLNLNAPYHEEDGSLNECILCDEVKSGDVFKAVAGRTRRNTGLPSALCRPCQEVSVLEHQY
;
A
#
# COMPACT_ATOMS: atom_id res chain seq x y z
N MET A 1 0.88 46.14 -31.85
CA MET A 1 0.24 45.43 -30.72
C MET A 1 -0.17 44.10 -31.29
N ALA A 2 0.65 43.08 -31.05
CA ALA A 2 0.42 41.74 -31.56
C ALA A 2 -0.31 40.95 -30.46
N ASP A 3 -1.47 40.40 -30.81
CA ASP A 3 -2.23 39.47 -29.99
C ASP A 3 -1.39 38.21 -29.74
N MET A 4 -1.21 37.86 -28.47
CA MET A 4 -0.70 36.57 -28.03
C MET A 4 -1.90 35.70 -27.66
N ASP A 5 -2.16 34.68 -28.46
CA ASP A 5 -3.01 33.55 -28.10
C ASP A 5 -2.41 32.79 -26.91
N PRO A 6 -3.19 32.42 -25.88
CA PRO A 6 -2.74 31.53 -24.83
C PRO A 6 -2.89 30.09 -25.33
N ALA A 7 -1.83 29.54 -25.91
CA ALA A 7 -1.75 28.11 -26.19
C ALA A 7 -1.67 27.34 -24.86
N ASP A 8 -2.82 26.81 -24.46
CA ASP A 8 -3.03 25.38 -24.24
C ASP A 8 -1.93 24.65 -23.44
N THR A 9 -2.09 24.62 -22.12
CA THR A 9 -1.30 23.79 -21.20
C THR A 9 -1.98 22.46 -20.86
N SER A 10 -2.89 21.93 -21.70
CA SER A 10 -3.60 20.68 -21.39
C SER A 10 -3.11 19.43 -22.14
N SER A 11 -1.94 19.46 -22.79
CA SER A 11 -1.47 18.33 -23.61
C SER A 11 -0.54 17.31 -22.93
N ASP A 12 -0.09 17.56 -21.70
CA ASP A 12 0.92 16.70 -21.05
C ASP A 12 0.33 15.59 -20.14
N MET A 13 -1.00 15.49 -20.03
CA MET A 13 -1.65 14.38 -19.30
C MET A 13 -1.88 13.12 -20.16
N ASP A 14 -1.91 13.26 -21.49
CA ASP A 14 -2.15 12.16 -22.44
C ASP A 14 -0.87 11.39 -22.84
N SER A 15 0.31 11.79 -22.34
CA SER A 15 1.60 11.21 -22.77
C SER A 15 2.09 10.05 -21.91
N CYS A 16 1.42 9.75 -20.79
CA CYS A 16 1.63 8.50 -20.07
C CYS A 16 0.92 7.39 -20.84
N GLY A 17 1.67 6.45 -21.41
CA GLY A 17 1.06 5.25 -21.98
C GLY A 17 0.12 4.57 -20.99
N THR A 18 -0.87 3.82 -21.48
CA THR A 18 -1.93 3.15 -20.70
C THR A 18 -1.42 2.08 -19.73
N LYS A 19 -0.11 1.97 -19.50
CA LYS A 19 0.51 0.94 -18.69
C LYS A 19 0.57 1.38 -17.22
N LEU A 20 -0.13 0.63 -16.38
CA LEU A 20 -0.15 0.79 -14.94
C LEU A 20 1.08 0.14 -14.28
N PHE A 21 1.46 0.68 -13.12
CA PHE A 21 2.50 0.13 -12.27
C PHE A 21 1.95 -1.03 -11.41
N GLY A 22 2.56 -2.21 -11.49
CA GLY A 22 2.18 -3.37 -10.69
C GLY A 22 2.84 -4.68 -11.13
N THR A 23 2.40 -5.79 -10.55
CA THR A 23 2.83 -7.14 -10.93
C THR A 23 1.56 -7.95 -11.20
N PRO A 24 1.16 -8.14 -12.47
CA PRO A 24 -0.06 -8.88 -12.79
C PRO A 24 -0.06 -10.28 -12.18
N ALA A 25 -1.14 -10.62 -11.49
CA ALA A 25 -1.43 -11.93 -10.92
C ALA A 25 -2.73 -12.49 -11.55
N PRO A 26 -3.11 -13.76 -11.31
CA PRO A 26 -4.31 -14.35 -11.91
C PRO A 26 -5.60 -13.54 -11.71
N ASN A 27 -5.73 -12.87 -10.55
CA ASN A 27 -6.89 -12.05 -10.23
C ASN A 27 -6.77 -10.58 -10.66
N THR A 28 -5.65 -10.15 -11.25
CA THR A 28 -5.46 -8.74 -11.63
C THR A 28 -6.42 -8.31 -12.73
N GLY A 29 -6.67 -9.15 -13.74
CA GLY A 29 -7.52 -8.80 -14.89
C GLY A 29 -6.81 -8.04 -16.02
N LEU A 30 -5.51 -7.77 -15.88
CA LEU A 30 -4.70 -7.04 -16.85
C LEU A 30 -3.53 -7.87 -17.35
N SER A 31 -3.15 -7.66 -18.61
CA SER A 31 -1.97 -8.27 -19.21
C SER A 31 -0.66 -7.57 -18.80
N SER A 32 0.49 -8.17 -19.13
CA SER A 32 1.82 -7.56 -18.93
C SER A 32 2.06 -6.29 -19.75
N ASP A 33 1.24 -6.06 -20.79
CA ASP A 33 1.31 -4.87 -21.63
C ASP A 33 0.55 -3.70 -20.98
N GLN A 34 -0.49 -4.01 -20.18
CA GLN A 34 -1.29 -3.04 -19.45
C GLN A 34 -0.80 -2.81 -18.03
N CYS A 35 -0.10 -3.77 -17.41
CA CYS A 35 0.43 -3.63 -16.07
C CYS A 35 1.81 -4.28 -15.93
N GLY A 36 2.75 -3.57 -15.31
CA GLY A 36 4.09 -4.09 -15.07
C GLY A 36 4.88 -3.24 -14.08
N PRO A 37 6.08 -3.70 -13.66
CA PRO A 37 6.82 -3.07 -12.58
C PRO A 37 7.56 -1.80 -13.02
N THR A 38 7.36 -1.37 -14.26
CA THR A 38 8.01 -0.20 -14.83
C THR A 38 6.97 0.80 -15.29
N CYS A 39 7.20 2.05 -14.93
CA CYS A 39 6.45 3.17 -15.47
C CYS A 39 6.99 3.54 -16.86
N GLY A 40 6.13 3.45 -17.87
CA GLY A 40 6.46 3.78 -19.27
C GLY A 40 6.24 5.25 -19.64
N CYS A 41 6.20 6.13 -18.65
CA CYS A 41 5.90 7.55 -18.82
C CYS A 41 7.20 8.36 -18.96
N PRO A 42 7.38 9.15 -20.04
CA PRO A 42 8.52 10.07 -20.15
C PRO A 42 8.59 11.02 -18.95
N GLY A 43 9.73 11.04 -18.24
CA GLY A 43 9.92 11.88 -17.06
C GLY A 43 9.33 11.34 -15.75
N LEU A 44 8.64 10.20 -15.79
CA LEU A 44 8.20 9.43 -14.62
C LEU A 44 8.70 7.98 -14.72
N GLU A 45 9.82 7.74 -15.41
CA GLU A 45 10.42 6.41 -15.49
C GLU A 45 10.85 5.96 -14.09
N LYS A 46 10.02 5.13 -13.49
CA LYS A 46 10.26 4.48 -12.20
C LYS A 46 10.27 2.98 -12.42
N VAL A 47 11.23 2.29 -11.81
CA VAL A 47 11.30 0.83 -11.81
C VAL A 47 11.07 0.39 -10.38
N GLY A 48 9.96 -0.30 -10.15
CA GLY A 48 9.65 -0.88 -8.86
C GLY A 48 10.66 -1.96 -8.52
N THR A 49 11.02 -2.05 -7.25
CA THR A 49 11.85 -3.15 -6.76
C THR A 49 11.04 -4.44 -6.84
N ILE A 50 11.49 -5.42 -7.63
CA ILE A 50 10.97 -6.79 -7.58
C ILE A 50 11.67 -7.51 -6.43
N PRO A 51 10.98 -7.86 -5.34
CA PRO A 51 11.63 -8.50 -4.20
C PRO A 51 12.18 -9.88 -4.57
N THR A 52 13.41 -10.17 -4.15
CA THR A 52 13.97 -11.53 -4.19
C THR A 52 13.81 -12.19 -2.82
N PRO A 53 13.86 -13.53 -2.73
CA PRO A 53 13.81 -14.23 -1.44
C PRO A 53 14.91 -13.78 -0.45
N GLU A 54 16.09 -13.43 -0.97
CA GLU A 54 17.20 -12.90 -0.15
C GLU A 54 16.87 -11.51 0.40
N MET A 55 16.28 -10.63 -0.41
CA MET A 55 15.84 -9.31 0.04
C MET A 55 14.76 -9.41 1.12
N ILE A 56 13.77 -10.29 0.91
CA ILE A 56 12.68 -10.52 1.87
C ILE A 56 13.24 -11.02 3.20
N ALA A 57 14.14 -12.02 3.16
CA ALA A 57 14.79 -12.55 4.34
C ALA A 57 15.64 -11.49 5.07
N ASN A 58 16.36 -10.64 4.34
CA ASN A 58 17.15 -9.56 4.93
C ASN A 58 16.26 -8.54 5.64
N VAL A 59 15.24 -8.02 4.95
CA VAL A 59 14.28 -7.04 5.49
C VAL A 59 13.56 -7.58 6.73
N GLY A 60 13.12 -8.84 6.69
CA GLY A 60 12.44 -9.49 7.80
C GLY A 60 13.35 -9.88 8.99
N SER A 61 14.68 -9.75 8.86
CA SER A 61 15.62 -10.14 9.92
C SER A 61 15.85 -9.06 10.97
N PHE A 62 15.43 -7.82 10.72
CA PHE A 62 15.64 -6.69 11.61
C PHE A 62 14.59 -6.65 12.74
N GLU A 63 15.05 -6.36 13.95
CA GLU A 63 14.20 -6.23 15.14
C GLU A 63 13.87 -4.76 15.44
N LEU A 64 12.58 -4.43 15.56
CA LEU A 64 12.15 -3.06 15.89
C LEU A 64 12.36 -2.80 17.40
N ASN A 65 13.13 -1.77 17.74
CA ASN A 65 13.47 -1.41 19.12
C ASN A 65 12.22 -1.09 19.98
N ALA A 66 11.19 -0.49 19.38
CA ALA A 66 9.95 -0.11 20.04
C ALA A 66 8.75 -0.46 19.14
N PRO A 67 8.04 -1.57 19.44
CA PRO A 67 6.84 -1.95 18.70
C PRO A 67 5.75 -0.87 18.75
N PHE A 68 4.93 -0.79 17.71
CA PHE A 68 3.72 0.04 17.72
C PHE A 68 2.72 -0.50 18.73
N GLU A 69 1.92 0.40 19.32
CA GLU A 69 0.84 0.02 20.22
C GLU A 69 -0.25 -0.77 19.48
N GLU A 70 -0.86 -1.72 20.18
CA GLU A 70 -2.01 -2.45 19.68
C GLU A 70 -3.23 -1.54 19.50
N ILE A 71 -4.00 -1.81 18.45
CA ILE A 71 -5.24 -1.13 18.10
C ILE A 71 -6.40 -1.86 18.78
N LEU A 72 -6.67 -1.48 20.02
CA LEU A 72 -7.69 -2.12 20.86
C LEU A 72 -9.12 -1.68 20.55
N GLU A 73 -9.28 -0.54 19.88
CA GLU A 73 -10.57 0.03 19.49
C GLU A 73 -10.66 0.17 17.97
N ASP A 74 -11.88 0.10 17.44
CA ASP A 74 -12.13 0.21 16.00
C ASP A 74 -11.88 1.66 15.51
N PRO A 75 -10.81 1.90 14.71
CA PRO A 75 -10.45 3.23 14.28
C PRO A 75 -11.47 3.86 13.32
N TYR A 76 -12.38 3.07 12.75
CA TYR A 76 -13.45 3.54 11.87
C TYR A 76 -14.65 4.14 12.65
N GLN A 77 -14.66 4.05 13.98
CA GLN A 77 -15.67 4.72 14.81
C GLN A 77 -15.40 6.22 15.01
N MET A 78 -14.26 6.70 14.52
CA MET A 78 -13.87 8.10 14.52
C MET A 78 -13.71 8.61 13.08
N PRO A 79 -13.81 9.94 12.85
CA PRO A 79 -13.44 10.51 11.57
C PRO A 79 -12.02 10.11 11.17
N ALA A 80 -11.80 9.91 9.87
CA ALA A 80 -10.47 9.63 9.35
C ALA A 80 -9.48 10.72 9.80
N PRO A 81 -8.28 10.35 10.29
CA PRO A 81 -7.24 11.33 10.58
C PRO A 81 -6.91 12.14 9.33
N ASP A 82 -6.53 13.41 9.52
CA ASP A 82 -6.02 14.22 8.43
C ASP A 82 -4.80 13.52 7.78
N PRO A 83 -4.68 13.54 6.44
CA PRO A 83 -3.53 12.96 5.78
C PRO A 83 -2.26 13.67 6.21
N ALA A 84 -1.16 12.90 6.30
CA ALA A 84 0.15 13.47 6.55
C ALA A 84 0.48 14.54 5.49
N PRO A 85 1.14 15.66 5.85
CA PRO A 85 1.55 16.67 4.90
C PRO A 85 2.35 16.08 3.73
N GLU A 86 2.21 16.67 2.54
CA GLU A 86 2.97 16.27 1.38
C GLU A 86 4.48 16.32 1.67
N GLY A 87 5.21 15.30 1.21
CA GLY A 87 6.64 15.14 1.49
C GLY A 87 6.94 14.36 2.77
N THR A 88 5.98 14.15 3.68
CA THR A 88 6.21 13.35 4.90
C THR A 88 6.71 11.95 4.55
N VAL A 89 7.67 11.42 5.32
CA VAL A 89 8.21 10.07 5.17
C VAL A 89 8.36 9.36 6.51
N CYS A 90 8.31 8.03 6.48
CA CYS A 90 8.72 7.18 7.59
C CYS A 90 10.09 6.57 7.28
N ALA A 91 11.05 6.80 8.15
CA ALA A 91 12.44 6.38 7.94
C ALA A 91 12.95 5.53 9.11
N ALA A 92 13.92 4.67 8.83
CA ALA A 92 14.53 3.75 9.78
C ALA A 92 15.98 4.16 10.09
N LEU A 93 16.35 4.16 11.36
CA LEU A 93 17.74 4.22 11.80
C LEU A 93 18.18 2.81 12.18
N ILE A 94 19.13 2.26 11.41
CA ILE A 94 19.63 0.88 11.57
C ILE A 94 20.83 0.85 12.53
N GLU A 95 20.77 -0.01 13.53
CA GLU A 95 21.79 -0.23 14.55
C GLU A 95 22.12 -1.72 14.69
N GLY A 96 22.98 -2.23 13.81
CA GLY A 96 23.28 -3.67 13.76
C GLY A 96 22.10 -4.45 13.18
N THR A 97 21.49 -5.33 13.97
CA THR A 97 20.30 -6.11 13.58
C THR A 97 19.01 -5.53 14.13
N SER A 98 19.05 -4.36 14.79
CA SER A 98 17.88 -3.68 15.29
C SER A 98 17.73 -2.29 14.66
N TYR A 99 16.55 -1.70 14.79
CA TYR A 99 16.27 -0.39 14.21
C TYR A 99 15.19 0.37 14.98
N SER A 100 15.12 1.68 14.75
CA SER A 100 14.00 2.53 15.17
C SER A 100 13.34 3.17 13.96
N LEU A 101 12.07 3.51 14.08
CA LEU A 101 11.30 4.21 13.04
C LEU A 101 10.92 5.60 13.52
N GLN A 102 10.96 6.57 12.61
CA GLN A 102 10.55 7.94 12.88
C GLN A 102 9.92 8.59 11.65
N THR A 103 8.88 9.39 11.91
CA THR A 103 8.25 10.24 10.91
C THR A 103 9.07 11.53 10.74
N PHE A 104 9.39 11.88 9.50
CA PHE A 104 10.06 13.12 9.12
C PHE A 104 9.19 13.92 8.14
N SER A 105 9.34 15.24 8.15
CA SER A 105 8.60 16.13 7.25
C SER A 105 9.04 16.01 5.78
N SER A 106 10.25 15.51 5.52
CA SER A 106 10.76 15.28 4.17
C SER A 106 11.85 14.21 4.14
N THR A 107 12.09 13.67 2.94
CA THR A 107 13.22 12.77 2.65
C THR A 107 14.55 13.40 3.02
N GLU A 108 14.76 14.69 2.69
CA GLU A 108 16.03 15.39 2.94
C GLU A 108 16.36 15.45 4.43
N VAL A 109 15.35 15.70 5.28
CA VAL A 109 15.53 15.74 6.74
C VAL A 109 15.86 14.35 7.29
N ALA A 110 15.14 13.31 6.84
CA ALA A 110 15.43 11.95 7.25
C ALA A 110 16.87 11.53 6.92
N LEU A 111 17.29 11.82 5.68
CA LEU A 111 18.64 11.50 5.20
C LEU A 111 19.73 12.30 5.94
N SER A 112 19.50 13.58 6.24
CA SER A 112 20.47 14.40 7.00
C SER A 112 20.68 13.90 8.42
N ASP A 113 19.66 13.26 9.00
CA ASP A 113 19.69 12.69 10.34
C ASP A 113 20.21 11.24 10.36
N GLY A 114 20.63 10.70 9.20
CA GLY A 114 21.21 9.37 9.07
C GLY A 114 20.19 8.22 8.97
N TYR A 115 18.91 8.54 8.74
CA TYR A 115 17.86 7.54 8.55
C TYR A 115 17.74 7.12 7.08
N ILE A 116 17.28 5.90 6.85
CA ILE A 116 16.93 5.34 5.54
C ILE A 116 15.42 5.44 5.35
N VAL A 117 14.94 6.14 4.33
CA VAL A 117 13.49 6.24 4.05
C VAL A 117 12.93 4.87 3.70
N THR A 118 11.86 4.47 4.38
CA THR A 118 11.24 3.15 4.18
C THR A 118 9.92 3.21 3.42
N HIS A 119 9.16 4.31 3.56
CA HIS A 119 7.98 4.63 2.78
C HIS A 119 7.62 6.11 2.92
N PHE A 120 6.79 6.60 2.00
CA PHE A 120 6.19 7.93 2.06
C PHE A 120 4.94 7.94 2.95
N GLY A 121 4.65 9.07 3.59
CA GLY A 121 3.66 9.19 4.67
C GLY A 121 4.24 8.97 6.06
N ALA A 122 3.44 9.23 7.09
CA ALA A 122 3.85 9.05 8.49
C ALA A 122 4.01 7.56 8.84
N CYS A 123 4.88 7.26 9.81
CA CYS A 123 4.95 5.93 10.39
C CYS A 123 3.62 5.56 11.08
N GLY A 124 3.27 4.28 11.04
CA GLY A 124 2.05 3.70 11.58
C GLY A 124 2.17 2.19 11.79
N ALA A 125 1.06 1.54 12.09
CA ALA A 125 1.01 0.16 12.57
C ALA A 125 1.67 -0.88 11.65
N CYS A 126 1.71 -0.63 10.34
CA CYS A 126 2.32 -1.49 9.33
C CYS A 126 3.69 -0.98 8.83
N SER A 127 4.28 0.02 9.48
CA SER A 127 5.61 0.53 9.14
C SER A 127 6.79 -0.39 9.46
N PRO A 128 6.73 -1.33 10.43
CA PRO A 128 7.82 -2.27 10.68
C PRO A 128 8.34 -2.97 9.41
N LEU A 129 9.64 -3.24 9.36
CA LEU A 129 10.29 -4.00 8.27
C LEU A 129 9.76 -5.43 8.18
N GLN A 130 9.31 -6.04 9.28
CA GLN A 130 8.58 -7.31 9.23
C GLN A 130 7.33 -7.22 8.33
N ASP A 131 6.53 -6.16 8.49
CA ASP A 131 5.32 -5.97 7.68
C ASP A 131 5.67 -5.63 6.23
N LEU A 132 6.79 -4.92 6.00
CA LEU A 132 7.35 -4.75 4.66
C LEU A 132 7.71 -6.10 4.02
N ALA A 133 8.32 -7.03 4.76
CA ALA A 133 8.63 -8.36 4.26
C ALA A 133 7.37 -9.12 3.83
N VAL A 134 6.26 -9.01 4.58
CA VAL A 134 4.96 -9.58 4.19
C VAL A 134 4.45 -8.98 2.88
N TYR A 135 4.54 -7.65 2.72
CA TYR A 135 4.17 -6.97 1.49
C TYR A 135 5.03 -7.39 0.29
N MET A 136 6.31 -7.68 0.51
CA MET A 136 7.23 -8.13 -0.52
C MET A 136 6.99 -9.59 -0.93
N GLU A 137 6.72 -10.47 0.03
CA GLU A 137 6.42 -11.89 -0.18
C GLU A 137 5.06 -12.07 -0.91
N ASN A 138 4.09 -11.20 -0.62
CA ASN A 138 2.71 -11.32 -1.10
C ASN A 138 2.31 -10.15 -2.01
N PRO A 139 2.62 -10.19 -3.32
CA PRO A 139 2.21 -9.13 -4.25
C PRO A 139 0.69 -9.05 -4.44
N ASP A 140 -0.04 -10.14 -4.13
CA ASP A 140 -1.50 -10.16 -4.01
C ASP A 140 -1.92 -10.51 -2.58
N LEU A 141 -2.10 -9.48 -1.75
CA LEU A 141 -2.69 -9.62 -0.41
C LEU A 141 -4.22 -9.52 -0.43
N THR A 142 -4.83 -9.07 -1.53
CA THR A 142 -6.28 -8.89 -1.62
C THR A 142 -6.99 -10.22 -1.45
N THR A 143 -6.50 -11.28 -2.10
CA THR A 143 -7.05 -12.63 -1.98
C THR A 143 -6.96 -13.19 -0.54
N PRO A 144 -5.77 -13.34 0.08
CA PRO A 144 -5.66 -13.97 1.39
C PRO A 144 -6.35 -13.16 2.51
N VAL A 145 -6.27 -11.83 2.48
CA VAL A 145 -6.97 -11.01 3.48
C VAL A 145 -8.49 -11.14 3.35
N ARG A 146 -9.02 -11.22 2.12
CA ARG A 146 -10.44 -11.47 1.90
C ARG A 146 -10.88 -12.83 2.42
N GLU A 147 -10.08 -13.87 2.21
CA GLU A 147 -10.34 -15.21 2.75
C GLU A 147 -10.36 -15.21 4.29
N CYS A 148 -9.42 -14.50 4.93
CA CYS A 148 -9.47 -14.27 6.37
C CYS A 148 -10.72 -13.46 6.78
N GLY A 149 -11.12 -12.47 5.99
CA GLY A 149 -12.36 -11.71 6.19
C GLY A 149 -13.59 -12.61 6.23
N LEU A 150 -13.68 -13.64 5.39
CA LEU A 150 -14.79 -14.60 5.41
C LEU A 150 -14.85 -15.43 6.70
N LYS A 151 -13.71 -15.67 7.36
CA LYS A 151 -13.69 -16.34 8.68
C LYS A 151 -14.45 -15.56 9.75
N SER A 152 -14.55 -14.24 9.62
CA SER A 152 -15.35 -13.45 10.57
C SER A 152 -16.84 -13.81 10.53
N ILE A 153 -17.32 -14.37 9.41
CA ILE A 153 -18.69 -14.84 9.23
C ILE A 153 -18.86 -16.28 9.72
N SER A 154 -17.87 -17.16 9.46
CA SER A 154 -17.97 -18.59 9.81
C SER A 154 -17.50 -18.92 11.23
N ASP A 155 -16.38 -18.33 11.65
CA ASP A 155 -15.58 -18.74 12.82
C ASP A 155 -15.51 -17.62 13.88
N GLY A 156 -15.87 -16.39 13.51
CA GLY A 156 -15.88 -15.21 14.39
C GLY A 156 -14.73 -14.24 14.14
N GLU A 157 -14.83 -13.05 14.72
CA GLU A 157 -13.89 -11.94 14.48
C GLU A 157 -12.44 -12.26 14.90
N GLU A 158 -12.26 -12.97 16.01
CA GLU A 158 -10.93 -13.38 16.48
C GLU A 158 -10.23 -14.32 15.49
N ALA A 159 -10.95 -15.28 14.91
CA ALA A 159 -10.40 -16.19 13.92
C ALA A 159 -10.00 -15.48 12.61
N ALA A 160 -10.70 -14.40 12.25
CA ALA A 160 -10.32 -13.56 11.12
C ALA A 160 -9.04 -12.76 11.41
N ARG A 161 -8.93 -12.19 12.62
CA ARG A 161 -7.72 -11.48 13.07
C ARG A 161 -6.52 -12.40 13.12
N GLU A 162 -6.66 -13.58 13.74
CA GLU A 162 -5.60 -14.59 13.80
C GLU A 162 -5.16 -15.02 12.39
N CYS A 163 -6.10 -15.27 11.49
CA CYS A 163 -5.78 -15.60 10.09
C CYS A 163 -4.95 -14.50 9.39
N ILE A 164 -5.27 -13.22 9.60
CA ILE A 164 -4.50 -12.11 9.02
C ILE A 164 -3.10 -12.04 9.64
N ARG A 165 -3.00 -12.22 10.96
CA ARG A 165 -1.70 -12.26 11.66
C ARG A 165 -0.83 -13.42 11.16
N ASP A 166 -1.43 -14.57 10.89
CA ASP A 166 -0.74 -15.76 10.37
C ASP A 166 -0.22 -15.58 8.93
N LEU A 167 -0.60 -14.50 8.23
CA LEU A 167 0.07 -14.06 6.99
C LEU A 167 1.49 -13.51 7.25
N GLY A 168 1.86 -13.29 8.52
CA GLY A 168 3.18 -12.84 8.96
C GLY A 168 3.23 -11.40 9.48
N PHE A 169 2.10 -10.68 9.47
CA PHE A 169 2.02 -9.31 9.96
C PHE A 169 2.26 -9.24 11.48
N THR A 170 2.80 -8.13 11.94
CA THR A 170 2.80 -7.75 13.36
C THR A 170 1.36 -7.60 13.86
N GLU A 171 1.15 -7.75 15.17
CA GLU A 171 -0.20 -7.66 15.77
C GLU A 171 -0.91 -6.32 15.44
N PRO A 172 -0.28 -5.13 15.58
CA PRO A 172 -0.92 -3.87 15.21
C PRO A 172 -1.29 -3.79 13.72
N CYS A 173 -0.41 -4.29 12.84
CA CYS A 173 -0.70 -4.30 11.40
C CYS A 173 -1.85 -5.25 11.05
N ALA A 174 -1.88 -6.45 11.67
CA ALA A 174 -2.98 -7.39 11.49
C ALA A 174 -4.32 -6.82 11.99
N GLN A 175 -4.31 -6.07 13.10
CA GLN A 175 -5.50 -5.42 13.65
C GLN A 175 -6.07 -4.35 12.70
N ILE A 176 -5.24 -3.48 12.11
CA ILE A 176 -5.76 -2.48 11.15
C ILE A 176 -6.29 -3.14 9.87
N TRP A 177 -5.65 -4.21 9.38
CA TRP A 177 -6.17 -5.02 8.28
C TRP A 177 -7.52 -5.66 8.61
N PHE A 178 -7.66 -6.18 9.83
CA PHE A 178 -8.93 -6.73 10.32
C PHE A 178 -10.02 -5.66 10.36
N TYR A 179 -9.75 -4.50 10.96
CA TYR A 179 -10.75 -3.42 11.04
C TYR A 179 -11.11 -2.87 9.65
N ASN A 180 -10.14 -2.72 8.73
CA ASN A 180 -10.42 -2.37 7.34
C ASN A 180 -11.36 -3.39 6.70
N THR A 181 -11.06 -4.68 6.84
CA THR A 181 -11.88 -5.76 6.27
C THR A 181 -13.29 -5.75 6.84
N ARG A 182 -13.45 -5.51 8.15
CA ARG A 182 -14.75 -5.40 8.83
C ARG A 182 -15.54 -4.19 8.35
N HIS A 183 -14.90 -3.02 8.20
CA HIS A 183 -15.53 -1.80 7.72
C HIS A 183 -15.92 -1.91 6.25
N THR A 184 -15.05 -2.42 5.39
CA THR A 184 -15.35 -2.67 3.98
C THR A 184 -16.51 -3.64 3.81
N ARG A 185 -16.61 -4.68 4.65
CA ARG A 185 -17.80 -5.54 4.66
C ARG A 185 -19.07 -4.79 5.05
N GLN A 186 -19.01 -3.81 5.94
CA GLN A 186 -20.18 -3.02 6.37
C GLN A 186 -20.63 -2.04 5.27
N GLU A 187 -19.69 -1.34 4.65
CA GLU A 187 -19.97 -0.26 3.70
C GLU A 187 -20.07 -0.73 2.24
N CYS A 188 -19.39 -1.82 1.88
CA CYS A 188 -19.19 -2.28 0.52
C CYS A 188 -19.69 -3.71 0.27
N LEU A 189 -20.58 -4.24 1.11
CA LEU A 189 -21.05 -5.63 1.03
C LEU A 189 -21.55 -6.00 -0.37
N GLU A 190 -22.46 -5.20 -0.91
CA GLU A 190 -23.12 -5.46 -2.19
C GLU A 190 -22.12 -5.49 -3.37
N PRO A 191 -21.34 -4.43 -3.65
CA PRO A 191 -20.38 -4.46 -4.77
C PRO A 191 -19.32 -5.56 -4.59
N CYS A 192 -18.94 -5.89 -3.34
CA CYS A 192 -17.98 -6.97 -3.08
C CYS A 192 -18.53 -8.38 -3.24
N LEU A 193 -19.82 -8.61 -2.96
CA LEU A 193 -20.47 -9.88 -3.28
C LEU A 193 -20.63 -10.06 -4.81
N LEU A 194 -20.99 -9.00 -5.53
CA LEU A 194 -21.10 -9.03 -6.99
C LEU A 194 -19.76 -9.29 -7.68
N ASN A 195 -18.66 -8.79 -7.11
CA ASN A 195 -17.31 -8.91 -7.65
C ASN A 195 -16.45 -9.99 -6.96
N LEU A 196 -17.05 -10.93 -6.22
CA LEU A 196 -16.29 -11.91 -5.42
C LEU A 196 -15.27 -12.71 -6.24
N ASN A 197 -15.63 -13.08 -7.48
CA ASN A 197 -14.77 -13.82 -8.40
C ASN A 197 -14.35 -12.97 -9.62
N ALA A 198 -14.64 -11.67 -9.60
CA ALA A 198 -14.25 -10.78 -10.67
C ALA A 198 -12.75 -10.42 -10.54
N PRO A 199 -12.07 -10.14 -11.66
CA PRO A 199 -10.73 -9.56 -11.61
C PRO A 199 -10.72 -8.20 -10.92
N TYR A 200 -9.57 -7.75 -10.45
CA TYR A 200 -9.40 -6.49 -9.73
C TYR A 200 -9.59 -5.25 -10.59
N HIS A 201 -9.35 -5.36 -11.89
CA HIS A 201 -9.53 -4.28 -12.84
C HIS A 201 -10.48 -4.68 -13.96
N GLU A 202 -11.16 -3.67 -14.47
CA GLU A 202 -11.87 -3.72 -15.74
C GLU A 202 -10.88 -3.69 -16.91
N GLU A 203 -11.35 -3.96 -18.13
CA GLU A 203 -10.50 -4.00 -19.34
C GLU A 203 -9.79 -2.66 -19.62
N ASP A 204 -10.37 -1.55 -19.18
CA ASP A 204 -9.80 -0.20 -19.33
C ASP A 204 -8.75 0.14 -18.25
N GLY A 205 -8.47 -0.77 -17.31
CA GLY A 205 -7.53 -0.59 -16.22
C GLY A 205 -8.10 0.09 -14.98
N SER A 206 -9.37 0.51 -14.99
CA SER A 206 -10.05 0.99 -13.79
C SER A 206 -10.26 -0.14 -12.78
N LEU A 207 -10.41 0.20 -11.50
CA LEU A 207 -10.72 -0.77 -10.45
C LEU A 207 -12.16 -1.27 -10.59
N ASN A 208 -12.36 -2.56 -10.29
CA ASN A 208 -13.72 -3.07 -10.11
C ASN A 208 -14.43 -2.37 -8.94
N GLU A 209 -15.76 -2.46 -8.90
CA GLU A 209 -16.56 -1.70 -7.94
C GLU A 209 -16.29 -2.06 -6.46
N CYS A 210 -15.86 -3.29 -6.17
CA CYS A 210 -15.54 -3.70 -4.80
C CYS A 210 -14.26 -3.01 -4.31
N ILE A 211 -13.19 -3.10 -5.10
CA ILE A 211 -11.89 -2.50 -4.74
C ILE A 211 -12.02 -0.97 -4.71
N LEU A 212 -12.74 -0.38 -5.66
CA LEU A 212 -13.02 1.06 -5.64
C LEU A 212 -13.80 1.48 -4.38
N CYS A 213 -14.81 0.70 -3.98
CA CYS A 213 -15.57 0.99 -2.76
C CYS A 213 -14.68 0.91 -1.51
N ASP A 214 -13.85 -0.12 -1.38
CA ASP A 214 -12.86 -0.25 -0.29
C ASP A 214 -11.94 0.98 -0.24
N GLU A 215 -11.37 1.40 -1.38
CA GLU A 215 -10.47 2.55 -1.41
C GLU A 215 -11.14 3.86 -0.99
N VAL A 216 -12.41 4.06 -1.37
CA VAL A 216 -13.17 5.29 -1.10
C VAL A 216 -13.74 5.30 0.33
N LYS A 217 -14.18 4.15 0.84
CA LYS A 217 -14.87 4.05 2.13
C LYS A 217 -13.93 3.78 3.28
N SER A 218 -12.92 2.94 3.07
CA SER A 218 -12.03 2.48 4.13
C SER A 218 -10.61 3.02 4.00
N GLY A 219 -10.24 3.48 2.81
CA GLY A 219 -8.86 3.83 2.47
C GLY A 219 -8.22 4.91 3.33
N ASP A 220 -8.94 5.97 3.72
CA ASP A 220 -8.34 7.10 4.44
C ASP A 220 -7.93 6.72 5.87
N VAL A 221 -8.81 6.05 6.61
CA VAL A 221 -8.49 5.52 7.95
C VAL A 221 -7.38 4.48 7.84
N PHE A 222 -7.48 3.53 6.90
CA PHE A 222 -6.47 2.50 6.73
C PHE A 222 -5.08 3.10 6.47
N LYS A 223 -4.96 4.02 5.51
CA LYS A 223 -3.68 4.66 5.16
C LYS A 223 -3.10 5.43 6.34
N ALA A 224 -3.93 6.16 7.07
CA ALA A 224 -3.49 6.96 8.21
C ALA A 224 -2.99 6.09 9.37
N VAL A 225 -3.69 4.99 9.69
CA VAL A 225 -3.34 4.13 10.83
C VAL A 225 -2.23 3.13 10.47
N ALA A 226 -2.29 2.53 9.28
CA ALA A 226 -1.27 1.59 8.81
C ALA A 226 0.08 2.28 8.55
N GLY A 227 0.06 3.53 8.07
CA GLY A 227 1.25 4.28 7.65
C GLY A 227 1.89 3.75 6.36
N ARG A 228 2.08 2.43 6.25
CA ARG A 228 2.63 1.74 5.08
C ARG A 228 1.54 1.10 4.23
N THR A 229 1.64 1.30 2.92
CA THR A 229 0.92 0.56 1.88
C THR A 229 1.89 0.14 0.78
N ARG A 230 1.49 -0.75 -0.12
CA ARG A 230 2.31 -1.10 -1.30
C ARG A 230 2.59 0.14 -2.18
N ARG A 231 1.62 1.05 -2.32
CA ARG A 231 1.70 2.28 -3.14
C ARG A 231 2.76 3.27 -2.66
N ASN A 232 2.75 3.61 -1.36
CA ASN A 232 3.67 4.59 -0.79
C ASN A 232 5.05 4.00 -0.46
N THR A 233 5.24 2.69 -0.68
CA THR A 233 6.50 1.98 -0.51
C THR A 233 7.16 1.69 -1.88
N GLY A 234 6.40 1.71 -2.97
CA GLY A 234 6.94 1.46 -4.31
C GLY A 234 7.04 -0.01 -4.69
N LEU A 235 6.27 -0.88 -4.00
CA LEU A 235 6.20 -2.30 -4.31
C LEU A 235 5.13 -2.56 -5.39
N PRO A 236 5.49 -3.18 -6.51
CA PRO A 236 4.53 -3.53 -7.55
C PRO A 236 3.64 -4.68 -7.05
N SER A 237 2.32 -4.50 -7.20
CA SER A 237 1.31 -5.42 -6.64
C SER A 237 0.27 -5.84 -7.69
N ALA A 238 -0.56 -6.82 -7.35
CA ALA A 238 -1.66 -7.26 -8.20
C ALA A 238 -2.76 -6.20 -8.41
N LEU A 239 -2.82 -5.18 -7.54
CA LEU A 239 -3.57 -3.96 -7.74
C LEU A 239 -2.67 -2.94 -8.47
N CYS A 240 -2.82 -2.85 -9.78
CA CYS A 240 -2.02 -1.97 -10.62
C CYS A 240 -2.50 -0.53 -10.49
N ARG A 241 -1.58 0.45 -10.54
CA ARG A 241 -1.90 1.86 -10.27
C ARG A 241 -1.28 2.79 -11.30
N PRO A 242 -1.91 3.96 -11.56
CA PRO A 242 -1.25 5.02 -12.32
C PRO A 242 0.10 5.38 -11.71
N CYS A 243 1.09 5.66 -12.56
CA CYS A 243 2.47 5.92 -12.13
C CYS A 243 2.64 7.14 -11.21
N GLN A 244 1.69 8.07 -11.26
CA GLN A 244 1.63 9.26 -10.42
C GLN A 244 1.22 8.93 -8.98
N GLU A 245 0.51 7.82 -8.77
CA GLU A 245 0.04 7.38 -7.44
C GLU A 245 1.06 6.52 -6.69
N VAL A 246 2.18 6.20 -7.34
CA VAL A 246 3.21 5.31 -6.78
C VAL A 246 4.47 6.10 -6.53
N SER A 247 5.00 5.97 -5.32
CA SER A 247 6.31 6.48 -4.97
C SER A 247 7.29 5.32 -4.93
N VAL A 248 8.36 5.38 -5.71
CA VAL A 248 9.34 4.29 -5.76
C VAL A 248 10.50 4.56 -4.81
N LEU A 249 10.82 3.55 -4.01
CA LEU A 249 11.97 3.51 -3.12
C LEU A 249 12.78 2.25 -3.40
N GLU A 250 14.08 2.35 -3.13
CA GLU A 250 14.93 1.17 -3.01
C GLU A 250 14.92 0.69 -1.56
N HIS A 251 14.78 -0.62 -1.37
CA HIS A 251 14.76 -1.23 -0.04
C HIS A 251 16.09 -1.91 0.24
N GLN A 252 17.08 -1.10 0.61
CA GLN A 252 18.40 -1.53 1.05
C GLN A 252 18.60 -1.09 2.49
N TYR A 253 18.70 -2.05 3.42
CA TYR A 253 18.83 -1.85 4.85
C TYR A 253 19.98 -2.69 5.40
#